data_AF-A0A372Q929-F1
#
_entry.id   AF-A0A372Q929-F1
#
_cell.length_a   1.000
_cell.length_b   1.000
_cell.length_c   1.000
_cell.angle_alpha   90.00
_cell.angle_beta   90.00
_cell.angle_gamma   90.00
#
_symmetry.space_group_name_H-M   'P 1'
#
loop_
_entity.id
_entity.type
_entity.pdbx_description
1 polymer ?
#
loop_
_entity_poly.entity_id
_entity_poly.type
_entity_poly.pdbx_seq_one_letter_code
_entity_poly.pdbx_strand_id
1 'polypeptide(L)'
;MSLTVLVGTYNLNQRLLEKDLTKWLFSPTTQSLQEKPDIIAIGFQEFNEYPNAFLNISNKNRIKHCEEKIEKAILNYTNEQYFKISSSIFNGLALVIYVRNEEIKNEIKSKEVERVGVGPIWAGNKGAIVARLNINDTISVCFICSHLAPHSHNVVERNKNFKSIIERVIFINKSTIYDNDYVFLFGDLNYRIEIKPENKEHLMNLLNTNKYQTVIEWDQLNIEKRKGQAFNGFQEGEINFPPTYKYYVGSTEFNSSKRIPGWCDRILYFSSRIESIKLNNYTSNNDYITSDHKPVSALFTINYESLDYYNNNNKIDFFTNYNFKIDKWRFMKKVVGNFVIKIFGLLWMLFWTKWTKIIVALTGIFIGWYFIYS
;
A
#
# COMPACT_ATOMS: atom_id res chain seq x y z
N MET A 1 9.65 23.90 -12.60
CA MET A 1 8.67 22.99 -13.24
C MET A 1 7.90 22.26 -12.14
N SER A 2 6.70 21.78 -12.41
CA SER A 2 5.90 21.05 -11.42
C SER A 2 5.11 19.92 -12.07
N LEU A 3 4.89 18.85 -11.32
CA LEU A 3 3.99 17.76 -11.69
C LEU A 3 3.02 17.49 -10.55
N THR A 4 1.80 17.14 -10.89
CA THR A 4 0.78 16.69 -9.94
C THR A 4 0.74 15.16 -9.87
N VAL A 5 0.74 14.61 -8.66
CA VAL A 5 0.82 13.17 -8.42
C VAL A 5 -0.32 12.72 -7.54
N LEU A 6 -1.23 11.90 -8.09
CA LEU A 6 -2.31 11.25 -7.36
C LEU A 6 -1.87 9.85 -6.95
N VAL A 7 -1.91 9.57 -5.66
CA VAL A 7 -1.62 8.25 -5.09
C VAL A 7 -2.89 7.69 -4.46
N GLY A 8 -3.22 6.44 -4.76
CA GLY A 8 -4.36 5.74 -4.17
C GLY A 8 -3.95 4.38 -3.60
N THR A 9 -4.51 4.01 -2.46
CA THR A 9 -4.36 2.66 -1.88
C THR A 9 -5.70 2.06 -1.48
N TYR A 10 -5.89 0.76 -1.74
CA TYR A 10 -7.08 0.04 -1.31
C TYR A 10 -6.83 -1.45 -1.09
N ASN A 11 -7.04 -1.92 0.15
CA ASN A 11 -7.10 -3.35 0.43
C ASN A 11 -8.47 -3.91 -0.01
N LEU A 12 -8.44 -4.78 -1.03
CA LEU A 12 -9.64 -5.34 -1.65
C LEU A 12 -10.30 -6.45 -0.83
N ASN A 13 -9.63 -6.96 0.20
CA ASN A 13 -10.06 -8.15 0.94
C ASN A 13 -10.44 -9.28 -0.04
N GLN A 14 -9.61 -9.45 -1.08
CA GLN A 14 -9.75 -10.47 -2.12
C GLN A 14 -10.96 -10.31 -3.05
N ARG A 15 -11.75 -9.24 -2.89
CA ARG A 15 -12.97 -8.97 -3.69
C ARG A 15 -12.68 -8.21 -4.97
N LEU A 16 -13.55 -8.40 -5.96
CA LEU A 16 -13.47 -7.66 -7.21
C LEU A 16 -13.81 -6.17 -7.01
N LEU A 17 -13.24 -5.36 -7.88
CA LEU A 17 -13.49 -3.92 -7.91
C LEU A 17 -14.76 -3.63 -8.71
N GLU A 18 -15.90 -3.50 -8.03
CA GLU A 18 -17.20 -3.42 -8.72
C GLU A 18 -17.69 -1.97 -8.91
N LYS A 19 -17.56 -1.13 -7.89
CA LYS A 19 -18.07 0.25 -7.90
C LYS A 19 -17.21 1.19 -8.74
N ASP A 20 -17.79 2.32 -9.10
CA ASP A 20 -17.09 3.43 -9.75
C ASP A 20 -16.04 4.03 -8.80
N LEU A 21 -14.82 4.24 -9.30
CA LEU A 21 -13.70 4.80 -8.54
C LEU A 21 -13.67 6.33 -8.58
N THR A 22 -14.46 6.97 -9.43
CA THR A 22 -14.41 8.43 -9.68
C THR A 22 -14.50 9.22 -8.38
N LYS A 23 -15.49 8.90 -7.53
CA LYS A 23 -15.67 9.57 -6.22
C LYS A 23 -14.53 9.32 -5.22
N TRP A 24 -13.78 8.23 -5.37
CA TRP A 24 -12.62 7.95 -4.50
C TRP A 24 -11.37 8.67 -5.01
N LEU A 25 -11.06 8.51 -6.30
CA LEU A 25 -9.84 9.05 -6.90
C LEU A 25 -9.90 10.57 -7.08
N PHE A 26 -11.10 11.12 -7.32
CA PHE A 26 -11.32 12.52 -7.64
C PHE A 26 -12.44 13.11 -6.78
N SER A 27 -12.25 13.04 -5.45
CA SER A 27 -13.24 13.55 -4.49
C SER A 27 -13.55 15.03 -4.73
N PRO A 28 -14.83 15.46 -4.77
CA PRO A 28 -15.20 16.86 -5.01
C PRO A 28 -15.00 17.79 -3.81
N THR A 29 -14.62 17.25 -2.64
CA THR A 29 -14.62 18.00 -1.39
C THR A 29 -13.36 18.85 -1.25
N THR A 30 -13.62 20.15 -1.07
CA THR A 30 -12.71 21.31 -0.92
C THR A 30 -12.06 21.82 -2.22
N GLN A 31 -12.51 23.02 -2.62
CA GLN A 31 -12.06 23.88 -3.71
C GLN A 31 -11.44 23.12 -4.87
N SER A 32 -12.29 22.71 -5.82
CA SER A 32 -11.95 22.28 -7.18
C SER A 32 -10.51 21.76 -7.29
N LEU A 33 -10.34 20.44 -7.37
CA LEU A 33 -9.23 19.87 -8.11
C LEU A 33 -9.27 20.49 -9.53
N GLN A 34 -8.65 21.66 -9.68
CA GLN A 34 -8.70 22.46 -10.90
C GLN A 34 -7.70 21.88 -11.92
N GLU A 35 -6.75 21.10 -11.42
CA GLU A 35 -5.68 20.47 -12.19
C GLU A 35 -5.85 18.95 -12.22
N LYS A 36 -5.80 18.40 -13.44
CA LYS A 36 -5.87 16.97 -13.71
C LYS A 36 -4.49 16.35 -13.37
N PRO A 37 -4.42 15.26 -12.59
CA PRO A 37 -3.13 14.70 -12.16
C PRO A 37 -2.23 14.31 -13.34
N ASP A 38 -0.95 14.68 -13.29
CA ASP A 38 0.03 14.32 -14.32
C ASP A 38 0.46 12.85 -14.21
N ILE A 39 0.55 12.35 -12.97
CA ILE A 39 0.86 10.96 -12.64
C ILE A 39 -0.20 10.41 -11.69
N ILE A 40 -0.70 9.21 -11.97
CA ILE A 40 -1.64 8.49 -11.11
C ILE A 40 -1.03 7.13 -10.77
N ALA A 41 -0.84 6.83 -9.47
CA ALA A 41 -0.34 5.56 -8.98
C ALA A 41 -1.34 4.91 -8.00
N ILE A 42 -1.91 3.77 -8.39
CA ILE A 42 -2.92 3.06 -7.60
C ILE A 42 -2.39 1.70 -7.14
N GLY A 43 -2.38 1.50 -5.82
CA GLY A 43 -1.94 0.28 -5.16
C GLY A 43 -3.11 -0.51 -4.58
N PHE A 44 -3.08 -1.82 -4.75
CA PHE A 44 -4.06 -2.73 -4.15
C PHE A 44 -3.37 -3.78 -3.28
N GLN A 45 -4.01 -4.12 -2.16
CA GLN A 45 -3.62 -5.21 -1.27
C GLN A 45 -4.75 -6.23 -1.16
N GLU A 46 -4.40 -7.44 -0.73
CA GLU A 46 -5.27 -8.63 -0.86
C GLU A 46 -5.87 -8.70 -2.26
N PHE A 47 -5.02 -8.44 -3.26
CA PHE A 47 -5.44 -8.24 -4.62
C PHE A 47 -6.09 -9.48 -5.18
N ASN A 48 -5.63 -10.69 -4.87
CA ASN A 48 -6.18 -11.95 -5.35
C ASN A 48 -6.69 -12.82 -4.20
N GLU A 49 -7.67 -13.67 -4.48
CA GLU A 49 -8.10 -14.75 -3.59
C GLU A 49 -7.00 -15.80 -3.38
N TYR A 50 -6.98 -16.45 -2.23
CA TYR A 50 -6.13 -17.62 -2.01
C TYR A 50 -6.76 -18.90 -2.58
N PRO A 51 -5.98 -19.79 -3.21
CA PRO A 51 -4.53 -19.77 -3.37
C PRO A 51 -4.02 -19.02 -4.61
N ASN A 52 -4.91 -18.42 -5.43
CA ASN A 52 -4.53 -17.73 -6.68
C ASN A 52 -3.46 -16.65 -6.46
N ALA A 53 -3.53 -15.92 -5.35
CA ALA A 53 -2.50 -14.96 -4.96
C ALA A 53 -1.12 -15.60 -4.82
N PHE A 54 -1.01 -16.80 -4.23
CA PHE A 54 0.27 -17.47 -4.00
C PHE A 54 0.88 -18.05 -5.28
N LEU A 55 0.00 -18.49 -6.19
CA LEU A 55 0.37 -19.16 -7.43
C LEU A 55 0.38 -18.23 -8.64
N ASN A 56 -0.03 -16.97 -8.46
CA ASN A 56 -0.20 -15.98 -9.52
C ASN A 56 -1.14 -16.45 -10.65
N ILE A 57 -2.20 -17.19 -10.27
CA ILE A 57 -3.23 -17.70 -11.19
C ILE A 57 -4.26 -16.61 -11.47
N SER A 58 -4.76 -16.52 -12.71
CA SER A 58 -5.80 -15.57 -13.15
C SER A 58 -5.47 -14.07 -12.96
N ASN A 59 -4.22 -13.75 -12.63
CA ASN A 59 -3.72 -12.40 -12.45
C ASN A 59 -4.01 -11.46 -13.63
N LYS A 60 -3.90 -11.96 -14.87
CA LYS A 60 -4.07 -11.15 -16.10
C LYS A 60 -5.48 -10.58 -16.24
N ASN A 61 -6.51 -11.39 -16.04
CA ASN A 61 -7.88 -10.93 -16.18
C ASN A 61 -8.26 -9.96 -15.06
N ARG A 62 -7.79 -10.24 -13.85
CA ARG A 62 -8.10 -9.41 -12.69
C ARG A 62 -7.44 -8.04 -12.76
N ILE A 63 -6.17 -7.97 -13.16
CA ILE A 63 -5.51 -6.67 -13.33
C ILE A 63 -6.12 -5.89 -14.48
N LYS A 64 -6.46 -6.54 -15.60
CA LYS A 64 -7.15 -5.90 -16.71
C LYS A 64 -8.48 -5.28 -16.27
N HIS A 65 -9.28 -6.00 -15.49
CA HIS A 65 -10.52 -5.47 -14.91
C HIS A 65 -10.27 -4.24 -14.03
N CYS A 66 -9.21 -4.24 -13.21
CA CYS A 66 -8.87 -3.09 -12.37
C CYS A 66 -8.38 -1.90 -13.20
N GLU A 67 -7.58 -2.16 -14.24
CA GLU A 67 -7.12 -1.16 -15.21
C GLU A 67 -8.32 -0.50 -15.92
N GLU A 68 -9.28 -1.29 -16.41
CA GLU A 68 -10.52 -0.78 -17.04
C GLU A 68 -11.32 0.11 -16.09
N LYS A 69 -11.40 -0.24 -14.80
CA LYS A 69 -12.09 0.57 -13.78
C LYS A 69 -11.36 1.87 -13.47
N ILE A 70 -10.03 1.84 -13.42
CA ILE A 70 -9.20 3.04 -13.24
C ILE A 70 -9.33 3.94 -14.47
N GLU A 71 -9.16 3.39 -15.67
CA GLU A 71 -9.25 4.12 -16.95
C GLU A 71 -10.64 4.75 -17.13
N LYS A 72 -11.71 4.04 -16.75
CA LYS A 72 -13.07 4.60 -16.76
C LYS A 72 -13.21 5.77 -15.77
N ALA A 73 -12.67 5.66 -14.57
CA ALA A 73 -12.72 6.74 -13.58
C ALA A 73 -11.91 7.96 -14.01
N ILE A 74 -10.73 7.74 -14.60
CA ILE A 74 -9.92 8.80 -15.23
C ILE A 74 -10.75 9.48 -16.30
N LEU A 75 -11.26 8.74 -17.28
CA LEU A 75 -12.05 9.30 -18.39
C LEU A 75 -13.26 10.08 -17.89
N ASN A 76 -14.00 9.55 -16.92
CA ASN A 76 -15.18 10.20 -16.35
C ASN A 76 -14.85 11.56 -15.72
N TYR A 77 -13.68 11.70 -15.10
CA TYR A 77 -13.28 12.92 -14.40
C TYR A 77 -12.53 13.91 -15.30
N THR A 78 -11.57 13.42 -16.09
CA THR A 78 -10.64 14.24 -16.86
C THR A 78 -11.11 14.49 -18.28
N ASN A 79 -12.04 13.68 -18.79
CA ASN A 79 -12.39 13.58 -20.21
C ASN A 79 -11.16 13.31 -21.12
N GLU A 80 -10.14 12.65 -20.58
CA GLU A 80 -8.88 12.32 -21.26
C GLU A 80 -8.54 10.84 -21.08
N GLN A 81 -7.85 10.26 -22.07
CA GLN A 81 -7.26 8.93 -21.94
C GLN A 81 -5.80 9.05 -21.50
N TYR A 82 -5.46 8.36 -20.42
CA TYR A 82 -4.10 8.38 -19.86
C TYR A 82 -3.29 7.19 -20.36
N PHE A 83 -1.97 7.34 -20.40
CA PHE A 83 -1.05 6.28 -20.80
C PHE A 83 -0.62 5.44 -19.60
N LYS A 84 -0.91 4.14 -19.63
CA LYS A 84 -0.41 3.19 -18.64
C LYS A 84 1.10 3.00 -18.80
N ILE A 85 1.86 3.38 -17.78
CA ILE A 85 3.33 3.25 -17.73
C ILE A 85 3.76 1.95 -17.07
N SER A 86 3.09 1.55 -15.99
CA SER A 86 3.43 0.35 -15.25
C SER A 86 2.18 -0.39 -14.81
N SER A 87 2.23 -1.73 -14.87
CA SER A 87 1.24 -2.60 -14.27
C SER A 87 1.98 -3.81 -13.71
N SER A 88 1.92 -3.98 -12.39
CA SER A 88 2.71 -4.98 -11.69
C SER A 88 1.90 -5.66 -10.62
N ILE A 89 2.01 -6.97 -10.56
CA ILE A 89 1.42 -7.81 -9.53
C ILE A 89 2.55 -8.52 -8.79
N PHE A 90 2.36 -8.69 -7.49
CA PHE A 90 3.23 -9.49 -6.65
C PHE A 90 2.37 -10.20 -5.60
N ASN A 91 1.99 -11.43 -5.92
CA ASN A 91 1.10 -12.26 -5.13
C ASN A 91 -0.25 -11.58 -4.80
N GLY A 92 -0.40 -11.10 -3.57
CA GLY A 92 -1.58 -10.38 -3.09
C GLY A 92 -1.49 -8.86 -3.23
N LEU A 93 -0.50 -8.32 -3.94
CA LEU A 93 -0.35 -6.89 -4.20
C LEU A 93 -0.47 -6.59 -5.69
N ALA A 94 -1.00 -5.42 -6.03
CA ALA A 94 -0.91 -4.84 -7.36
C ALA A 94 -0.54 -3.34 -7.28
N LEU A 95 0.13 -2.85 -8.31
CA LEU A 95 0.48 -1.45 -8.51
C LEU A 95 0.33 -1.10 -9.99
N VAL A 96 -0.50 -0.11 -10.30
CA VAL A 96 -0.71 0.40 -11.66
C VAL A 96 -0.39 1.89 -11.67
N ILE A 97 0.37 2.33 -12.67
CA ILE A 97 0.81 3.71 -12.83
C ILE A 97 0.43 4.22 -14.21
N TYR A 98 -0.22 5.37 -14.26
CA TYR A 98 -0.61 6.09 -15.46
C TYR A 98 0.04 7.48 -15.48
N VAL A 99 0.24 8.01 -16.68
CA VAL A 99 0.58 9.42 -16.90
C VAL A 99 -0.40 10.05 -17.87
N ARG A 100 -0.61 11.35 -17.71
CA ARG A 100 -1.67 12.09 -18.38
C ARG A 100 -1.57 12.13 -19.90
N ASN A 101 -0.41 12.48 -20.44
CA ASN A 101 -0.24 12.76 -21.86
C ASN A 101 1.05 12.14 -22.43
N GLU A 102 1.19 12.24 -23.76
CA GLU A 102 2.30 11.67 -24.50
C GLU A 102 3.63 12.39 -24.23
N GLU A 103 3.59 13.68 -23.90
CA GLU A 103 4.76 14.47 -23.50
C GLU A 103 5.43 13.88 -22.25
N ILE A 104 4.68 13.73 -21.15
CA ILE A 104 5.19 13.12 -19.92
C ILE A 104 5.67 11.69 -20.16
N LYS A 105 4.92 10.91 -20.96
CA LYS A 105 5.30 9.54 -21.33
C LYS A 105 6.66 9.50 -22.03
N ASN A 106 6.91 10.42 -22.97
CA ASN A 106 8.15 10.49 -23.74
C ASN A 106 9.33 11.03 -22.91
N GLU A 107 9.06 11.76 -21.84
CA GLU A 107 10.07 12.16 -20.87
C GLU A 107 10.55 11.00 -19.98
N ILE A 108 9.76 9.94 -19.77
CA ILE A 108 10.17 8.80 -18.94
C ILE A 108 11.32 8.04 -19.61
N LYS A 109 12.55 8.23 -19.12
CA LYS A 109 13.77 7.61 -19.66
C LYS A 109 13.92 6.17 -19.24
N SER A 110 13.51 5.84 -18.01
CA SER A 110 13.57 4.47 -17.52
C SER A 110 12.52 4.18 -16.46
N LYS A 111 12.13 2.91 -16.41
CA LYS A 111 11.21 2.37 -15.41
C LYS A 111 11.84 1.12 -14.80
N GLU A 112 11.96 1.10 -13.48
CA GLU A 112 12.46 -0.04 -12.73
C GLU A 112 11.39 -0.54 -11.75
N VAL A 113 11.19 -1.85 -11.66
CA VAL A 113 10.21 -2.44 -10.75
C VAL A 113 10.83 -3.56 -9.93
N GLU A 114 10.86 -3.38 -8.61
CA GLU A 114 11.27 -4.39 -7.64
C GLU A 114 10.09 -4.94 -6.83
N ARG A 115 10.27 -6.17 -6.34
CA ARG A 115 9.26 -6.90 -5.56
C ARG A 115 9.95 -7.56 -4.37
N VAL A 116 9.46 -7.29 -3.17
CA VAL A 116 10.07 -7.77 -1.92
C VAL A 116 9.01 -8.42 -1.05
N GLY A 117 9.17 -9.71 -0.76
CA GLY A 117 8.35 -10.42 0.23
C GLY A 117 8.92 -10.29 1.64
N VAL A 118 8.06 -10.01 2.60
CA VAL A 118 8.41 -9.82 4.04
C VAL A 118 7.49 -10.61 4.97
N GLY A 119 6.63 -11.47 4.45
CA GLY A 119 5.88 -12.43 5.25
C GLY A 119 6.80 -13.47 5.91
N PRO A 120 6.22 -14.43 6.65
CA PRO A 120 6.98 -15.52 7.24
C PRO A 120 7.91 -16.18 6.21
N ILE A 121 9.20 -16.33 6.55
CA ILE A 121 10.23 -16.85 5.64
C ILE A 121 10.30 -16.04 4.32
N TRP A 122 10.10 -14.72 4.40
CA TRP A 122 10.12 -13.78 3.28
C TRP A 122 9.08 -14.05 2.19
N ALA A 123 8.03 -14.81 2.51
CA ALA A 123 6.89 -15.03 1.63
C ALA A 123 6.26 -13.71 1.18
N GLY A 124 5.83 -13.65 -0.08
CA GLY A 124 5.42 -12.40 -0.71
C GLY A 124 3.94 -12.03 -0.59
N ASN A 125 3.16 -12.69 0.27
CA ASN A 125 1.78 -12.27 0.59
C ASN A 125 1.72 -11.02 1.48
N LYS A 126 2.80 -10.77 2.22
CA LYS A 126 3.17 -9.46 2.78
C LYS A 126 4.44 -9.01 2.10
N GLY A 127 4.57 -7.73 1.82
CA GLY A 127 5.67 -7.24 1.00
C GLY A 127 5.43 -5.86 0.42
N ALA A 128 6.19 -5.57 -0.63
CA ALA A 128 6.01 -4.38 -1.43
C ALA A 128 6.25 -4.64 -2.92
N ILE A 129 5.53 -3.89 -3.75
CA ILE A 129 5.91 -3.59 -5.13
C ILE A 129 6.48 -2.19 -5.14
N VAL A 130 7.67 -2.01 -5.67
CA VAL A 130 8.35 -0.72 -5.77
C VAL A 130 8.62 -0.39 -7.22
N ALA A 131 8.13 0.74 -7.69
CA ALA A 131 8.34 1.21 -9.06
C ALA A 131 9.03 2.57 -9.05
N ARG A 132 10.16 2.68 -9.72
CA ARG A 132 10.87 3.95 -9.95
C ARG A 132 10.69 4.38 -11.40
N LEU A 133 10.36 5.65 -11.59
CA LEU A 133 10.38 6.35 -12.87
C LEU A 133 11.48 7.39 -12.83
N ASN A 134 12.43 7.32 -13.76
CA ASN A 134 13.29 8.47 -14.06
C ASN A 134 12.59 9.26 -15.16
N ILE A 135 12.11 10.44 -14.80
CA ILE A 135 11.37 11.34 -15.70
C ILE A 135 12.36 12.41 -16.09
N ASN A 136 12.49 12.61 -17.40
CA ASN A 136 13.58 13.36 -18.04
C ASN A 136 14.95 12.95 -17.42
N ASP A 137 15.97 13.81 -17.56
CA ASP A 137 17.27 13.55 -16.93
C ASP A 137 17.38 14.21 -15.54
N THR A 138 16.30 14.84 -15.06
CA THR A 138 16.33 15.75 -13.90
C THR A 138 15.74 15.17 -12.62
N ILE A 139 14.71 14.31 -12.70
CA ILE A 139 14.02 13.80 -11.50
C ILE A 139 13.74 12.29 -11.52
N SER A 140 13.66 11.74 -10.32
CA SER A 140 13.29 10.35 -10.05
C SER A 140 12.12 10.28 -9.07
N VAL A 141 11.06 9.58 -9.47
CA VAL A 141 9.83 9.41 -8.69
C VAL A 141 9.63 7.93 -8.39
N CYS A 142 9.52 7.58 -7.11
CA CYS A 142 9.39 6.22 -6.64
C CYS A 142 8.04 5.98 -5.94
N PHE A 143 7.38 4.89 -6.29
CA PHE A 143 6.09 4.46 -5.75
C PHE A 143 6.25 3.10 -5.05
N ILE A 144 5.90 3.02 -3.77
CA ILE A 144 6.03 1.82 -2.93
C ILE A 144 4.64 1.41 -2.45
N CYS A 145 4.03 0.42 -3.10
CA CYS A 145 2.78 -0.19 -2.65
C CYS A 145 3.11 -1.34 -1.69
N SER A 146 2.74 -1.22 -0.41
CA SER A 146 3.11 -2.16 0.66
C SER A 146 1.91 -2.86 1.32
N HIS A 147 2.15 -4.04 1.86
CA HIS A 147 1.22 -4.77 2.73
C HIS A 147 2.01 -5.41 3.86
N LEU A 148 1.90 -4.85 5.08
CA LEU A 148 2.75 -5.24 6.21
C LEU A 148 2.05 -6.23 7.17
N ALA A 149 2.80 -6.77 8.13
CA ALA A 149 2.32 -7.75 9.09
C ALA A 149 1.01 -7.33 9.81
N PRO A 150 -0.02 -8.20 9.86
CA PRO A 150 -1.32 -7.88 10.43
C PRO A 150 -1.30 -8.01 11.97
N HIS A 151 -2.43 -7.67 12.60
CA HIS A 151 -2.68 -7.75 14.05
C HIS A 151 -1.99 -6.67 14.90
N SER A 152 -2.69 -6.21 15.94
CA SER A 152 -2.26 -5.09 16.79
C SER A 152 -0.92 -5.32 17.49
N HIS A 153 -0.65 -6.54 17.96
CA HIS A 153 0.59 -6.88 18.68
C HIS A 153 1.85 -6.94 17.80
N ASN A 154 1.72 -6.95 16.47
CA ASN A 154 2.84 -7.12 15.54
C ASN A 154 3.52 -5.80 15.12
N VAL A 155 3.54 -4.78 15.99
CA VAL A 155 4.14 -3.48 15.69
C VAL A 155 5.63 -3.61 15.37
N VAL A 156 6.38 -4.36 16.17
CA VAL A 156 7.80 -4.63 15.94
C VAL A 156 8.03 -5.35 14.61
N GLU A 157 7.15 -6.28 14.24
CA GLU A 157 7.25 -6.99 12.97
C GLU A 157 6.96 -6.07 11.78
N ARG A 158 6.01 -5.14 11.90
CA ARG A 158 5.78 -4.11 10.87
C ARG A 158 6.99 -3.19 10.69
N ASN A 159 7.65 -2.78 11.77
CA ASN A 159 8.89 -2.00 11.69
C ASN A 159 9.99 -2.80 10.95
N LYS A 160 10.14 -4.09 11.27
CA LYS A 160 11.07 -5.00 10.57
C LYS A 160 10.71 -5.19 9.11
N ASN A 161 9.41 -5.27 8.78
CA ASN A 161 8.92 -5.38 7.41
C ASN A 161 9.30 -4.14 6.60
N PHE A 162 9.05 -2.94 7.14
CA PHE A 162 9.47 -1.67 6.53
C PHE A 162 10.98 -1.65 6.30
N LYS A 163 11.78 -1.92 7.34
CA LYS A 163 13.25 -1.97 7.23
C LYS A 163 13.72 -2.96 6.15
N SER A 164 13.15 -4.16 6.13
CA SER A 164 13.45 -5.20 5.13
C SER A 164 13.15 -4.73 3.70
N ILE A 165 12.07 -3.97 3.49
CA ILE A 165 11.77 -3.38 2.17
C ILE A 165 12.87 -2.37 1.79
N ILE A 166 13.18 -1.42 2.66
CA ILE A 166 14.21 -0.39 2.43
C ILE A 166 15.58 -1.02 2.13
N GLU A 167 16.01 -2.00 2.91
CA GLU A 167 17.35 -2.61 2.80
C GLU A 167 17.51 -3.58 1.62
N ARG A 168 16.41 -4.04 1.00
CA ARG A 168 16.43 -5.05 -0.07
C ARG A 168 16.10 -4.52 -1.45
N VAL A 169 15.40 -3.38 -1.55
CA VAL A 169 15.12 -2.71 -2.83
C VAL A 169 16.36 -1.94 -3.25
N ILE A 170 17.05 -2.49 -4.25
CA ILE A 170 18.25 -1.90 -4.85
C ILE A 170 18.02 -1.85 -6.36
N PHE A 171 18.01 -0.63 -6.89
CA PHE A 171 17.88 -0.32 -8.31
C PHE A 171 19.22 -0.49 -9.05
N ILE A 172 19.20 -0.23 -10.36
CA ILE A 172 20.39 -0.15 -11.20
C ILE A 172 21.41 0.83 -10.59
N ASN A 173 22.70 0.54 -10.82
CA ASN A 173 23.84 1.29 -10.27
C ASN A 173 23.91 1.28 -8.73
N LYS A 174 23.31 0.29 -8.07
CA LYS A 174 23.27 0.14 -6.60
C LYS A 174 22.56 1.28 -5.87
N SER A 175 21.68 2.01 -6.56
CA SER A 175 20.87 3.05 -5.93
C SER A 175 19.73 2.44 -5.09
N THR A 176 19.37 3.13 -4.02
CA THR A 176 18.38 2.73 -3.01
C THR A 176 17.09 3.53 -3.17
N ILE A 177 16.10 3.26 -2.32
CA ILE A 177 14.85 4.04 -2.27
C ILE A 177 15.14 5.52 -1.93
N TYR A 178 16.06 5.80 -1.02
CA TYR A 178 16.36 7.16 -0.58
C TYR A 178 17.21 7.97 -1.58
N ASP A 179 17.74 7.33 -2.63
CA ASP A 179 18.45 8.02 -3.72
C ASP A 179 17.49 8.67 -4.72
N ASN A 180 16.17 8.46 -4.57
CA ASN A 180 15.15 9.10 -5.41
C ASN A 180 14.84 10.53 -4.92
N ASP A 181 14.42 11.39 -5.84
CA ASP A 181 14.03 12.77 -5.55
C ASP A 181 12.71 12.82 -4.79
N TYR A 182 11.76 11.98 -5.19
CA TYR A 182 10.42 11.89 -4.61
C TYR A 182 10.05 10.43 -4.37
N VAL A 183 9.58 10.10 -3.18
CA VAL A 183 9.14 8.74 -2.82
C VAL A 183 7.75 8.81 -2.20
N PHE A 184 6.81 8.05 -2.74
CA PHE A 184 5.47 7.86 -2.20
C PHE A 184 5.34 6.43 -1.71
N LEU A 185 5.18 6.25 -0.39
CA LEU A 185 4.96 4.95 0.24
C LEU A 185 3.52 4.86 0.71
N PHE A 186 2.80 3.87 0.20
CA PHE A 186 1.39 3.71 0.46
C PHE A 186 0.99 2.25 0.54
N GLY A 187 -0.13 1.96 1.17
CA GLY A 187 -0.58 0.59 1.31
C GLY A 187 -1.40 0.32 2.56
N ASP A 188 -1.73 -0.95 2.76
CA ASP A 188 -2.17 -1.47 4.04
C ASP A 188 -0.94 -1.71 4.92
N LEU A 189 -0.55 -0.66 5.64
CA LEU A 189 0.56 -0.68 6.57
C LEU A 189 0.22 -1.39 7.87
N ASN A 190 -1.06 -1.69 8.12
CA ASN A 190 -1.55 -2.52 9.22
C ASN A 190 -1.22 -2.04 10.64
N TYR A 191 -0.69 -0.81 10.82
CA TYR A 191 -0.59 -0.19 12.15
C TYR A 191 -1.99 0.08 12.69
N ARG A 192 -2.14 -0.07 14.02
CA ARG A 192 -3.44 -0.05 14.71
C ARG A 192 -3.46 1.07 15.74
N ILE A 193 -4.64 1.30 16.31
CA ILE A 193 -4.77 2.11 17.51
C ILE A 193 -4.34 1.27 18.72
N GLU A 194 -3.40 1.79 19.50
CA GLU A 194 -2.89 1.22 20.75
C GLU A 194 -3.75 1.71 21.92
N ILE A 195 -4.73 0.89 22.31
CA ILE A 195 -5.56 1.14 23.48
C ILE A 195 -5.72 -0.12 24.32
N LYS A 196 -5.96 0.08 25.61
CA LYS A 196 -6.36 -1.01 26.50
C LYS A 196 -7.84 -1.38 26.27
N PRO A 197 -8.24 -2.65 26.45
CA PRO A 197 -9.61 -3.10 26.22
C PRO A 197 -10.68 -2.29 26.97
N GLU A 198 -10.40 -1.88 28.20
CA GLU A 198 -11.28 -1.07 29.05
C GLU A 198 -11.61 0.31 28.46
N ASN A 199 -10.74 0.85 27.59
CA ASN A 199 -10.92 2.17 26.98
C ASN A 199 -11.64 2.11 25.62
N LYS A 200 -12.13 0.93 25.22
CA LYS A 200 -12.76 0.74 23.91
C LYS A 200 -14.00 1.60 23.72
N GLU A 201 -14.85 1.73 24.74
CA GLU A 201 -16.06 2.56 24.66
C GLU A 201 -15.71 4.05 24.45
N HIS A 202 -14.74 4.55 25.23
CA HIS A 202 -14.23 5.90 25.08
C HIS A 202 -13.65 6.15 23.68
N LEU A 203 -12.87 5.21 23.15
CA LEU A 203 -12.39 5.27 21.77
C LEU A 203 -13.56 5.38 20.77
N MET A 204 -14.57 4.52 20.90
CA MET A 204 -15.72 4.56 19.99
C MET A 204 -16.47 5.89 20.06
N ASN A 205 -16.62 6.48 21.25
CA ASN A 205 -17.20 7.81 21.40
C ASN A 205 -16.39 8.89 20.66
N LEU A 206 -15.07 8.90 20.83
CA LEU A 206 -14.19 9.83 20.11
C LEU A 206 -14.31 9.66 18.57
N LEU A 207 -14.35 8.42 18.09
CA LEU A 207 -14.51 8.14 16.65
C LEU A 207 -15.88 8.59 16.13
N ASN A 208 -16.96 8.32 16.86
CA ASN A 208 -18.32 8.69 16.48
C ASN A 208 -18.56 10.21 16.53
N THR A 209 -17.78 10.94 17.33
CA THR A 209 -17.81 12.41 17.44
C THR A 209 -16.74 13.10 16.60
N ASN A 210 -16.14 12.38 15.64
CA ASN A 210 -15.11 12.85 14.70
C ASN A 210 -13.87 13.47 15.38
N LYS A 211 -13.52 13.04 16.61
CA LYS A 211 -12.34 13.50 17.35
C LYS A 211 -11.08 12.74 16.94
N TYR A 212 -10.81 12.69 15.64
CA TYR A 212 -9.71 11.91 15.05
C TYR A 212 -8.34 12.35 15.54
N GLN A 213 -8.11 13.67 15.66
CA GLN A 213 -6.84 14.22 16.14
C GLN A 213 -6.50 13.80 17.58
N THR A 214 -7.50 13.56 18.43
CA THR A 214 -7.25 13.03 19.79
C THR A 214 -6.82 11.56 19.73
N VAL A 215 -7.43 10.79 18.84
CA VAL A 215 -7.18 9.35 18.71
C VAL A 215 -5.86 9.06 18.00
N ILE A 216 -5.39 9.96 17.12
CA ILE A 216 -4.14 9.78 16.36
C ILE A 216 -2.91 9.70 17.26
N GLU A 217 -2.99 10.26 18.47
CA GLU A 217 -1.94 10.12 19.49
C GLU A 217 -1.71 8.68 19.95
N TRP A 218 -2.72 7.82 19.78
CA TRP A 218 -2.67 6.38 20.08
C TRP A 218 -2.39 5.54 18.83
N ASP A 219 -2.18 6.15 17.66
CA ASP A 219 -1.89 5.43 16.42
C ASP A 219 -0.45 4.90 16.42
N GLN A 220 -0.30 3.59 16.30
CA GLN A 220 1.01 2.94 16.37
C GLN A 220 1.99 3.45 15.30
N LEU A 221 1.52 3.82 14.10
CA LEU A 221 2.42 4.34 13.07
C LEU A 221 3.03 5.68 13.52
N ASN A 222 2.19 6.60 14.01
CA ASN A 222 2.65 7.89 14.53
C ASN A 222 3.58 7.73 15.74
N ILE A 223 3.26 6.82 16.66
CA ILE A 223 4.10 6.49 17.81
C ILE A 223 5.48 6.00 17.34
N GLU A 224 5.54 5.02 16.43
CA GLU A 224 6.81 4.43 15.98
C GLU A 224 7.64 5.38 15.11
N LYS A 225 6.99 6.26 14.33
CA LYS A 225 7.65 7.37 13.63
C LYS A 225 8.32 8.34 14.60
N ARG A 226 7.60 8.77 15.66
CA ARG A 226 8.15 9.68 16.68
C ARG A 226 9.32 9.07 17.45
N LYS A 227 9.28 7.76 17.70
CA LYS A 227 10.41 7.01 18.31
C LYS A 227 11.58 6.79 17.35
N GLY A 228 11.45 7.14 16.07
CA GLY A 228 12.46 6.89 15.04
C GLY A 228 12.66 5.40 14.71
N GLN A 229 11.68 4.54 15.00
CA GLN A 229 11.77 3.09 14.82
C GLN A 229 11.35 2.61 13.42
N ALA A 230 10.56 3.42 12.71
CA ALA A 230 10.12 3.14 11.36
C ALA A 230 9.84 4.43 10.58
N PHE A 231 9.89 4.35 9.25
CA PHE A 231 9.57 5.43 8.31
C PHE A 231 10.40 6.71 8.53
N ASN A 232 11.68 6.56 8.87
CA ASN A 232 12.59 7.69 9.05
C ASN A 232 12.63 8.58 7.78
N GLY A 233 12.48 9.89 7.97
CA GLY A 233 12.41 10.88 6.89
C GLY A 233 11.06 10.97 6.17
N PHE A 234 10.16 10.01 6.31
CA PHE A 234 8.84 10.07 5.68
C PHE A 234 7.87 10.96 6.46
N GLN A 235 7.19 11.82 5.74
CA GLN A 235 6.11 12.68 6.20
C GLN A 235 4.76 12.05 5.88
N GLU A 236 3.72 12.50 6.57
CA GLU A 236 2.32 12.12 6.32
C GLU A 236 1.43 13.33 6.57
N GLY A 237 0.36 13.45 5.78
CA GLY A 237 -0.62 14.51 5.97
C GLY A 237 -1.47 14.33 7.22
N GLU A 238 -2.10 15.40 7.67
CA GLU A 238 -3.09 15.33 8.74
C GLU A 238 -4.28 14.43 8.35
N ILE A 239 -4.67 13.52 9.25
CA ILE A 239 -5.76 12.57 9.01
C ILE A 239 -7.07 13.15 9.54
N ASN A 240 -7.91 13.63 8.63
CA ASN A 240 -9.21 14.22 8.92
C ASN A 240 -10.40 13.33 8.49
N PHE A 241 -10.15 12.03 8.33
CA PHE A 241 -11.13 11.03 7.93
C PHE A 241 -11.17 9.85 8.93
N PRO A 242 -12.30 9.13 9.03
CA PRO A 242 -12.43 8.02 9.97
C PRO A 242 -11.42 6.89 9.73
N PRO A 243 -11.15 6.03 10.73
CA PRO A 243 -10.37 4.81 10.57
C PRO A 243 -10.83 4.00 9.35
N THR A 244 -9.90 3.50 8.55
CA THR A 244 -10.23 2.83 7.28
C THR A 244 -10.49 1.35 7.43
N TYR A 245 -10.29 0.79 8.61
CA TYR A 245 -10.48 -0.63 8.94
C TYR A 245 -11.01 -0.74 10.38
N LYS A 246 -11.79 -1.72 10.80
CA LYS A 246 -12.43 -2.80 10.04
C LYS A 246 -13.93 -2.53 9.97
N TYR A 247 -14.50 -2.65 8.79
CA TYR A 247 -15.94 -2.47 8.56
C TYR A 247 -16.66 -3.82 8.37
N TYR A 248 -17.98 -3.80 8.53
CA TYR A 248 -18.80 -4.86 7.92
C TYR A 248 -18.80 -4.67 6.40
N VAL A 249 -18.56 -5.74 5.66
CA VAL A 249 -18.64 -5.70 4.19
C VAL A 249 -20.07 -5.33 3.79
N GLY A 250 -20.22 -4.40 2.85
CA GLY A 250 -21.51 -3.87 2.43
C GLY A 250 -22.05 -2.76 3.35
N SER A 251 -21.25 -2.26 4.30
CA SER A 251 -21.67 -1.24 5.27
C SER A 251 -20.63 -0.14 5.49
N THR A 252 -21.09 0.97 6.06
CA THR A 252 -20.28 2.07 6.63
C THR A 252 -20.10 1.93 8.14
N GLU A 253 -20.56 0.83 8.75
CA GLU A 253 -20.45 0.56 10.18
C GLU A 253 -19.18 -0.22 10.53
N PHE A 254 -18.52 0.19 11.61
CA PHE A 254 -17.37 -0.52 12.15
C PHE A 254 -17.75 -1.90 12.68
N ASN A 255 -16.96 -2.91 12.30
CA ASN A 255 -17.01 -4.25 12.87
C ASN A 255 -16.17 -4.31 14.16
N SER A 256 -16.54 -3.48 15.13
CA SER A 256 -15.82 -3.29 16.40
C SER A 256 -15.83 -4.55 17.27
N SER A 257 -16.79 -5.46 17.05
CA SER A 257 -16.85 -6.77 17.73
C SER A 257 -15.68 -7.68 17.37
N LYS A 258 -15.24 -7.66 16.09
CA LYS A 258 -14.10 -8.48 15.63
C LYS A 258 -12.75 -7.79 15.86
N ARG A 259 -12.66 -6.48 15.66
CA ARG A 259 -11.40 -5.72 15.76
C ARG A 259 -11.68 -4.26 16.15
N ILE A 260 -10.79 -3.68 16.94
CA ILE A 260 -10.73 -2.23 17.14
C ILE A 260 -10.49 -1.55 15.79
N PRO A 261 -11.28 -0.52 15.42
CA PRO A 261 -11.02 0.26 14.21
C PRO A 261 -9.61 0.89 14.23
N GLY A 262 -9.00 1.13 13.07
CA GLY A 262 -7.69 1.77 12.94
C GLY A 262 -7.42 2.24 11.51
N TRP A 263 -6.48 3.18 11.38
CA TRP A 263 -5.98 3.66 10.10
C TRP A 263 -4.88 2.73 9.58
N CYS A 264 -5.31 1.60 9.02
CA CYS A 264 -4.41 0.62 8.41
C CYS A 264 -3.87 1.10 7.06
N ASP A 265 -4.68 1.84 6.30
CA ASP A 265 -4.41 2.24 4.92
C ASP A 265 -3.84 3.67 4.91
N ARG A 266 -2.57 3.82 4.49
CA ARG A 266 -1.80 5.06 4.71
C ARG A 266 -1.05 5.51 3.46
N ILE A 267 -0.75 6.80 3.37
CA ILE A 267 0.06 7.39 2.29
C ILE A 267 1.07 8.34 2.92
N LEU A 268 2.34 7.96 2.84
CA LEU A 268 3.49 8.71 3.30
C LEU A 268 4.32 9.17 2.12
N TYR A 269 5.08 10.24 2.30
CA TYR A 269 5.94 10.79 1.27
C TYR A 269 7.30 11.21 1.82
N PHE A 270 8.32 11.15 0.99
CA PHE A 270 9.67 11.61 1.28
C PHE A 270 10.20 12.36 0.06
N SER A 271 11.03 13.36 0.30
CA SER A 271 11.84 13.98 -0.74
C SER A 271 13.26 14.20 -0.25
N SER A 272 14.22 13.96 -1.14
CA SER A 272 15.61 14.39 -0.94
C SER A 272 15.83 15.86 -1.31
N ARG A 273 14.83 16.52 -1.90
CA ARG A 273 14.83 17.95 -2.23
C ARG A 273 14.03 18.73 -1.18
N ILE A 274 14.62 19.82 -0.70
CA ILE A 274 14.05 20.67 0.35
C ILE A 274 12.74 21.30 -0.16
N GLU A 275 11.68 21.25 0.66
CA GLU A 275 10.39 21.94 0.46
C GLU A 275 9.75 21.73 -0.92
N SER A 276 10.00 20.57 -1.53
CA SER A 276 9.67 20.30 -2.93
C SER A 276 8.36 19.53 -3.15
N ILE A 277 7.69 19.08 -2.07
CA ILE A 277 6.40 18.39 -2.12
C ILE A 277 5.35 19.21 -1.37
N LYS A 278 4.26 19.53 -2.04
CA LYS A 278 3.03 20.08 -1.43
C LYS A 278 1.95 19.00 -1.44
N LEU A 279 1.39 18.70 -0.26
CA LEU A 279 0.19 17.87 -0.16
C LEU A 279 -1.04 18.75 -0.40
N ASN A 280 -1.81 18.46 -1.44
CA ASN A 280 -3.01 19.21 -1.82
C ASN A 280 -4.28 18.62 -1.21
N ASN A 281 -4.35 17.29 -1.10
CA ASN A 281 -5.50 16.60 -0.52
C ASN A 281 -5.07 15.25 0.07
N TYR A 282 -5.68 14.84 1.18
CA TYR A 282 -5.52 13.50 1.76
C TYR A 282 -6.84 13.02 2.37
N THR A 283 -7.44 12.01 1.78
CA THR A 283 -8.83 11.62 2.12
C THR A 283 -9.08 10.12 1.96
N SER A 284 -10.21 9.66 2.50
CA SER A 284 -10.74 8.32 2.28
C SER A 284 -12.18 8.38 1.79
N ASN A 285 -12.63 7.35 1.08
CA ASN A 285 -14.02 7.25 0.63
C ASN A 285 -14.79 6.20 1.42
N ASN A 286 -15.57 6.65 2.41
CA ASN A 286 -16.33 5.76 3.29
C ASN A 286 -17.50 5.05 2.57
N ASP A 287 -18.03 5.63 1.49
CA ASP A 287 -19.16 5.08 0.69
C ASP A 287 -18.75 3.88 -0.17
N TYR A 288 -17.45 3.64 -0.28
CA TYR A 288 -16.91 2.44 -0.88
C TYR A 288 -16.96 1.29 0.15
N ILE A 289 -17.92 0.39 -0.04
CA ILE A 289 -18.32 -0.63 0.96
C ILE A 289 -18.02 -2.07 0.50
N THR A 290 -17.34 -2.26 -0.63
CA THR A 290 -17.13 -3.62 -1.17
C THR A 290 -16.13 -4.43 -0.34
N SER A 291 -15.20 -3.77 0.34
CA SER A 291 -14.24 -4.36 1.26
C SER A 291 -14.60 -4.02 2.71
N ASP A 292 -13.94 -4.69 3.65
CA ASP A 292 -13.91 -4.28 5.06
C ASP A 292 -12.88 -3.17 5.33
N HIS A 293 -12.13 -2.76 4.30
CA HIS A 293 -11.32 -1.55 4.27
C HIS A 293 -12.00 -0.43 3.48
N LYS A 294 -11.58 0.82 3.74
CA LYS A 294 -11.96 2.00 2.96
C LYS A 294 -10.78 2.48 2.12
N PRO A 295 -11.01 2.79 0.84
CA PRO A 295 -9.95 3.23 -0.04
C PRO A 295 -9.50 4.66 0.32
N VAL A 296 -8.19 4.92 0.19
CA VAL A 296 -7.52 6.17 0.59
C VAL A 296 -6.81 6.77 -0.62
N SER A 297 -6.84 8.08 -0.77
CA SER A 297 -6.14 8.81 -1.84
C SER A 297 -5.50 10.09 -1.31
N ALA A 298 -4.38 10.47 -1.94
CA ALA A 298 -3.71 11.74 -1.69
C ALA A 298 -3.24 12.35 -3.01
N LEU A 299 -3.39 13.66 -3.14
CA LEU A 299 -2.88 14.44 -4.27
C LEU A 299 -1.73 15.31 -3.80
N PHE A 300 -0.65 15.29 -4.57
CA PHE A 300 0.55 16.08 -4.33
C PHE A 300 0.87 16.96 -5.53
N THR A 301 1.54 18.08 -5.29
CA THR A 301 2.34 18.79 -6.30
C THR A 301 3.81 18.62 -5.94
N ILE A 302 4.61 18.14 -6.89
CA ILE A 302 6.06 18.09 -6.78
C ILE A 302 6.67 19.22 -7.61
N ASN A 303 7.55 20.01 -7.01
CA ASN A 303 8.25 21.12 -7.64
C ASN A 303 9.72 20.76 -7.84
N TYR A 304 10.22 20.94 -9.07
CA TYR A 304 11.60 20.65 -9.44
C TYR A 304 12.17 21.70 -10.40
N GLU A 305 13.49 21.84 -10.36
CA GLU A 305 14.28 22.73 -11.22
C GLU A 305 15.10 21.91 -12.21
N SER A 306 15.49 22.53 -13.33
CA SER A 306 16.39 21.90 -14.30
C SER A 306 17.79 21.68 -13.68
N LEU A 307 18.50 20.66 -14.17
CA LEU A 307 19.81 20.23 -13.63
C LEU A 307 20.86 21.34 -13.57
N ASP A 308 20.75 22.37 -14.41
CA ASP A 308 21.73 23.47 -14.49
C ASP A 308 21.84 24.31 -13.20
N TYR A 309 20.89 24.19 -12.26
CA TYR A 309 20.93 24.88 -10.97
C TYR A 309 21.40 23.99 -9.79
N TYR A 310 21.32 22.66 -9.92
CA TYR A 310 21.75 21.72 -8.88
C TYR A 310 23.23 21.36 -9.04
N ASN A 311 24.10 22.35 -8.80
CA ASN A 311 25.51 22.11 -8.61
C ASN A 311 25.71 21.28 -7.32
N ASN A 312 26.20 20.05 -7.50
CA ASN A 312 26.59 19.11 -6.45
C ASN A 312 27.54 19.77 -5.44
N ASN A 313 27.03 20.12 -4.27
CA ASN A 313 27.81 20.16 -3.03
C ASN A 313 26.86 19.78 -1.89
N ASN A 314 27.04 18.56 -1.36
CA ASN A 314 26.31 17.92 -0.25
C ASN A 314 24.99 17.19 -0.59
N LYS A 315 25.03 16.19 -1.48
CA LYS A 315 23.94 15.20 -1.53
C LYS A 315 23.95 14.36 -0.25
N ILE A 316 22.96 14.56 0.61
CA ILE A 316 22.82 13.86 1.89
C ILE A 316 22.52 12.38 1.60
N ASP A 317 23.37 11.47 2.09
CA ASP A 317 23.07 10.04 2.08
C ASP A 317 22.05 9.70 3.19
N PHE A 318 20.77 9.90 2.87
CA PHE A 318 19.68 9.58 3.79
C PHE A 318 19.63 8.09 4.16
N PHE A 319 20.02 7.19 3.25
CA PHE A 319 19.98 5.75 3.50
C PHE A 319 20.89 5.38 4.68
N THR A 320 22.14 5.82 4.63
CA THR A 320 23.10 5.58 5.71
C THR A 320 22.80 6.44 6.94
N ASN A 321 22.37 7.69 6.78
CA ASN A 321 22.02 8.57 7.91
C ASN A 321 20.86 8.03 8.76
N TYR A 322 19.92 7.31 8.15
CA TYR A 322 18.85 6.61 8.86
C TYR A 322 19.25 5.19 9.31
N ASN A 323 20.54 4.86 9.28
CA ASN A 323 21.12 3.59 9.72
C ASN A 323 20.60 2.36 8.96
N PHE A 324 20.24 2.52 7.69
CA PHE A 324 19.94 1.39 6.82
C PHE A 324 21.22 0.84 6.19
N LYS A 325 21.22 -0.45 5.87
CA LYS A 325 22.31 -1.12 5.17
C LYS A 325 21.76 -2.06 4.10
N ILE A 326 22.46 -2.19 2.99
CA ILE A 326 22.06 -3.15 1.96
C ILE A 326 22.09 -4.56 2.54
N ASP A 327 20.96 -5.27 2.45
CA ASP A 327 20.85 -6.65 2.89
C ASP A 327 21.63 -7.57 1.95
N LYS A 328 22.76 -8.10 2.43
CA LYS A 328 23.63 -9.01 1.67
C LYS A 328 22.90 -10.30 1.23
N TRP A 329 21.84 -10.69 1.93
CA TRP A 329 21.05 -11.89 1.65
C TRP A 329 19.81 -11.61 0.80
N ARG A 330 19.62 -10.39 0.28
CA ARG A 330 18.41 -10.00 -0.45
C ARG A 330 18.01 -10.95 -1.58
N PHE A 331 19.00 -11.46 -2.33
CA PHE A 331 18.78 -12.39 -3.44
C PHE A 331 18.32 -13.76 -2.94
N MET A 332 19.03 -14.32 -1.95
CA MET A 332 18.63 -15.57 -1.31
C MET A 332 17.22 -15.48 -0.74
N LYS A 333 16.91 -14.42 0.02
CA LYS A 333 15.58 -14.19 0.60
C LYS A 333 14.49 -14.07 -0.46
N LYS A 334 14.78 -13.42 -1.61
CA LYS A 334 13.87 -13.32 -2.76
C LYS A 334 13.58 -14.71 -3.36
N VAL A 335 14.61 -15.52 -3.56
CA VAL A 335 14.48 -16.89 -4.10
C VAL A 335 13.71 -17.79 -3.13
N VAL A 336 14.13 -17.83 -1.87
CA VAL A 336 13.51 -18.68 -0.83
C VAL A 336 12.06 -18.27 -0.60
N GLY A 337 11.76 -16.98 -0.42
CA GLY A 337 10.40 -16.50 -0.21
C GLY A 337 9.46 -16.83 -1.37
N ASN A 338 9.96 -16.71 -2.61
CA ASN A 338 9.20 -17.10 -3.81
C ASN A 338 8.98 -18.61 -3.93
N PHE A 339 9.94 -19.42 -3.47
CA PHE A 339 9.79 -20.87 -3.44
C PHE A 339 8.75 -21.27 -2.39
N VAL A 340 8.90 -20.78 -1.15
CA VAL A 340 8.01 -21.09 -0.01
C VAL A 340 6.57 -20.73 -0.32
N ILE A 341 6.31 -19.53 -0.88
CA ILE A 341 4.93 -19.10 -1.16
C ILE A 341 4.26 -19.98 -2.23
N LYS A 342 5.02 -20.45 -3.23
CA LYS A 342 4.49 -21.37 -4.26
C LYS A 342 4.19 -22.75 -3.68
N ILE A 343 5.08 -23.30 -2.85
CA ILE A 343 4.83 -24.57 -2.15
C ILE A 343 3.58 -24.45 -1.27
N PHE A 344 3.46 -23.37 -0.50
CA PHE A 344 2.28 -23.13 0.31
C PHE A 344 1.00 -23.05 -0.55
N GLY A 345 1.05 -22.36 -1.68
CA GLY A 345 -0.07 -22.30 -2.62
C GLY A 345 -0.46 -23.66 -3.20
N LEU A 346 0.51 -24.51 -3.56
CA LEU A 346 0.26 -25.86 -4.07
C LEU A 346 -0.33 -26.77 -3.00
N LEU A 347 0.23 -26.74 -1.79
CA LEU A 347 -0.32 -27.46 -0.64
C LEU A 347 -1.75 -27.00 -0.36
N TRP A 348 -1.99 -25.69 -0.36
CA TRP A 348 -3.34 -25.13 -0.18
C TRP A 348 -4.32 -25.66 -1.23
N MET A 349 -3.92 -25.76 -2.51
CA MET A 349 -4.77 -26.38 -3.54
C MET A 349 -5.09 -27.84 -3.24
N LEU A 350 -4.11 -28.63 -2.78
CA LEU A 350 -4.29 -30.04 -2.47
C LEU A 350 -5.24 -30.25 -1.28
N PHE A 351 -5.07 -29.46 -0.22
CA PHE A 351 -5.88 -29.50 1.01
C PHE A 351 -7.26 -28.83 0.88
N TRP A 352 -7.56 -28.17 -0.25
CA TRP A 352 -8.86 -27.54 -0.51
C TRP A 352 -9.64 -28.23 -1.63
N THR A 353 -9.26 -29.45 -1.99
CA THR A 353 -10.05 -30.35 -2.83
C THR A 353 -11.32 -30.79 -2.10
N LYS A 354 -12.40 -31.10 -2.83
CA LYS A 354 -13.69 -31.55 -2.23
C LYS A 354 -13.49 -32.71 -1.24
N TRP A 355 -12.57 -33.63 -1.55
CA TRP A 355 -12.25 -34.80 -0.75
C TRP A 355 -11.53 -34.49 0.56
N THR A 356 -10.58 -33.56 0.57
CA THR A 356 -9.85 -33.18 1.78
C THR A 356 -10.73 -32.41 2.76
N LYS A 357 -11.67 -31.58 2.27
CA LYS A 357 -12.70 -30.95 3.12
C LYS A 357 -13.62 -31.98 3.77
N ILE A 358 -14.03 -33.00 3.01
CA ILE A 358 -14.85 -34.10 3.54
C ILE A 358 -14.06 -34.88 4.59
N ILE A 359 -12.79 -35.21 4.33
CA ILE A 359 -11.94 -35.94 5.29
C ILE A 359 -11.71 -35.14 6.57
N VAL A 360 -11.44 -33.83 6.47
CA VAL A 360 -11.26 -32.94 7.64
C VAL A 360 -12.56 -32.80 8.43
N ALA A 361 -13.71 -32.69 7.75
CA ALA A 361 -15.01 -32.66 8.40
C ALA A 361 -15.31 -34.00 9.11
N LEU A 362 -15.07 -35.13 8.44
CA LEU A 362 -15.28 -36.46 9.01
C LEU A 362 -14.35 -36.75 10.19
N THR A 363 -13.08 -36.35 10.12
CA THR A 363 -12.13 -36.49 11.24
C THR A 363 -12.49 -35.55 12.39
N GLY A 364 -12.94 -34.32 12.13
CA GLY A 364 -13.46 -33.42 13.16
C GLY A 364 -14.70 -33.99 13.87
N ILE A 365 -15.64 -34.58 13.11
CA ILE A 365 -16.82 -35.27 13.65
C ILE A 365 -16.39 -36.48 14.48
N PHE A 366 -15.47 -37.30 13.98
CA PHE A 366 -14.99 -38.50 14.68
C PHE A 366 -14.25 -38.16 15.98
N ILE A 367 -13.38 -37.15 15.97
CA ILE A 367 -12.68 -36.67 17.16
C ILE A 367 -13.68 -36.09 18.16
N GLY A 368 -14.62 -35.26 17.70
CA GLY A 368 -15.69 -34.73 18.54
C GLY A 368 -16.55 -35.83 19.17
N TRP A 369 -16.90 -36.86 18.40
CA TRP A 369 -17.62 -38.04 18.90
C TRP A 369 -16.80 -38.82 19.93
N TYR A 370 -15.53 -39.10 19.65
CA TYR A 370 -14.62 -39.79 20.56
C TYR A 370 -14.53 -39.09 21.92
N PHE A 371 -14.40 -37.76 21.95
CA PHE A 371 -14.34 -36.99 23.20
C PHE A 371 -15.68 -36.85 23.94
N ILE A 372 -16.82 -37.12 23.29
CA ILE A 372 -18.15 -37.07 23.93
C ILE A 372 -18.54 -38.44 24.48
N TYR A 373 -18.08 -39.53 23.85
CA TYR A 373 -18.57 -40.89 24.11
C TYR A 373 -17.49 -41.88 24.58
N SER A 374 -16.26 -41.41 24.80
CA SER A 374 -15.16 -42.15 25.46
C SER A 374 -14.75 -41.39 26.71
#